data_AF-A0A8T5BDX2-F1
#
_entry.id   AF-A0A8T5BDX2-F1
#
_cell.length_a   1.000
_cell.length_b   1.000
_cell.length_c   1.000
_cell.angle_alpha   90.00
_cell.angle_beta   90.00
_cell.angle_gamma   90.00
#
_symmetry.space_group_name_H-M   'P 1'
#
loop_
_entity.id
_entity.type
_entity.pdbx_description
1 polymer ?
#
loop_
_entity_poly.entity_id
_entity_poly.type
_entity_poly.pdbx_seq_one_letter_code
_entity_poly.pdbx_strand_id
1 'polypeptide(L)'
;MKKEISLEDFKKAWKEAEVKEAKEGFLAHLTAYIIVNAFLIFVNLWTSPGKIWFVWPLAGWAIGLAFHGIFSRAAHVTREIEKKIALIEYLAREKI
;
A
#
# COMPACT_ATOMS: atom_id res chain seq x y z
N MET A 1 -12.85 -11.08 33.15
CA MET A 1 -12.50 -9.64 33.17
C MET A 1 -12.33 -9.17 31.73
N LYS A 2 -13.25 -8.35 31.21
CA LYS A 2 -13.04 -7.66 29.94
C LYS A 2 -11.81 -6.77 30.16
N LYS A 3 -10.71 -7.01 29.45
CA LYS A 3 -9.61 -6.03 29.45
C LYS A 3 -10.20 -4.76 28.86
N GLU A 4 -10.36 -3.72 29.68
CA GLU A 4 -10.58 -2.38 29.16
C GLU A 4 -9.35 -2.04 28.33
N ILE A 5 -9.52 -2.01 27.02
CA ILE A 5 -8.49 -1.58 26.09
C ILE A 5 -8.47 -0.06 26.20
N SER A 6 -7.34 0.53 26.60
CA SER A 6 -7.21 1.99 26.61
C SER A 6 -7.35 2.51 25.17
N LEU A 7 -7.87 3.73 25.02
CA LEU A 7 -8.02 4.36 23.70
C LEU A 7 -6.69 4.43 22.95
N GLU A 8 -5.59 4.60 23.67
CA GLU A 8 -4.23 4.65 23.18
C GLU A 8 -3.79 3.29 22.62
N ASP A 9 -4.10 2.20 23.34
CA ASP A 9 -3.83 0.83 22.88
C ASP A 9 -4.62 0.50 21.60
N PHE A 10 -5.89 0.90 21.55
CA PHE A 10 -6.72 0.73 20.35
C PHE A 10 -6.19 1.54 19.16
N LYS A 11 -5.88 2.83 19.36
CA LYS A 11 -5.31 3.71 18.33
C LYS A 11 -3.98 3.15 17.79
N LYS A 12 -3.12 2.62 18.66
CA LYS A 12 -1.86 1.99 18.28
C LYS A 12 -2.06 0.71 17.48
N ALA A 13 -2.88 -0.22 17.97
CA ALA A 13 -3.16 -1.48 17.28
C ALA A 13 -3.81 -1.26 15.90
N TRP A 14 -4.71 -0.28 15.80
CA TRP A 14 -5.36 0.05 14.54
C TRP A 14 -4.36 0.66 13.53
N LYS A 15 -3.51 1.59 13.98
CA LYS A 15 -2.42 2.12 13.15
C LYS A 15 -1.48 1.02 12.66
N GLU A 16 -1.08 0.09 13.54
CA GLU A 16 -0.24 -1.04 13.16
C GLU A 16 -0.89 -1.95 12.11
N ALA A 17 -2.19 -2.24 12.27
CA ALA A 17 -2.97 -3.02 11.31
C ALA A 17 -3.04 -2.36 9.94
N GLU A 18 -3.33 -1.05 9.88
CA GLU A 18 -3.46 -0.32 8.61
C GLU A 18 -2.12 -0.17 7.88
N VAL A 19 -1.02 0.01 8.63
CA VAL A 19 0.34 -0.04 8.06
C VAL A 19 0.67 -1.41 7.51
N LYS A 20 0.26 -2.48 8.20
CA LYS A 20 0.48 -3.85 7.75
C LYS A 20 -0.29 -4.14 6.46
N GLU A 21 -1.57 -3.78 6.41
CA GLU A 21 -2.42 -3.96 5.22
C GLU A 21 -1.84 -3.22 4.00
N ALA A 22 -1.41 -1.97 4.18
CA ALA A 22 -0.77 -1.20 3.11
C ALA A 22 0.51 -1.89 2.59
N LYS A 23 1.35 -2.42 3.50
CA LYS A 23 2.56 -3.17 3.13
C LYS A 23 2.23 -4.45 2.37
N GLU A 24 1.24 -5.21 2.84
CA GLU A 24 0.82 -6.47 2.22
C GLU A 24 0.25 -6.21 0.81
N GLY A 25 -0.57 -5.16 0.64
CA GLY A 25 -1.07 -4.74 -0.67
C GLY A 25 0.06 -4.34 -1.64
N PHE A 26 1.02 -3.54 -1.18
CA PHE A 26 2.19 -3.19 -2.00
C PHE A 26 3.03 -4.42 -2.38
N LEU A 27 3.27 -5.34 -1.43
CA LEU A 27 4.00 -6.58 -1.70
C LEU A 27 3.28 -7.44 -2.75
N ALA A 28 1.96 -7.56 -2.69
CA ALA A 28 1.19 -8.29 -3.70
C ALA A 28 1.40 -7.70 -5.12
N HIS A 29 1.35 -6.38 -5.25
CA HIS A 29 1.61 -5.71 -6.52
C HIS A 29 3.07 -5.85 -6.99
N LEU A 30 4.04 -5.77 -6.08
CA LEU A 30 5.45 -6.00 -6.39
C LEU A 30 5.69 -7.44 -6.86
N THR A 31 5.10 -8.43 -6.19
CA THR A 31 5.20 -9.84 -6.58
C THR A 31 4.60 -10.07 -7.97
N ALA A 32 3.40 -9.54 -8.23
CA ALA A 32 2.77 -9.62 -9.54
C ALA A 32 3.65 -8.97 -10.62
N TYR A 33 4.22 -7.78 -10.33
CA TYR A 33 5.14 -7.09 -11.23
C TYR A 33 6.35 -7.97 -11.60
N ILE A 34 6.99 -8.60 -10.63
CA ILE A 34 8.18 -9.45 -10.87
C ILE A 34 7.81 -10.67 -11.70
N ILE A 35 6.76 -11.41 -11.30
CA ILE A 35 6.38 -12.67 -11.95
C ILE A 35 5.96 -12.42 -13.41
N VAL A 36 5.07 -11.44 -13.63
CA VAL A 36 4.57 -11.13 -14.97
C VAL A 36 5.69 -10.62 -15.86
N ASN A 37 6.54 -9.70 -15.39
CA ASN A 37 7.63 -9.19 -16.23
C ASN A 37 8.69 -10.25 -16.51
N ALA A 38 9.03 -11.13 -15.56
CA ALA A 38 9.92 -12.25 -15.82
C ALA A 38 9.37 -13.17 -16.92
N PHE A 39 8.07 -13.46 -16.88
CA PHE A 39 7.39 -14.21 -17.93
C PHE A 39 7.42 -13.49 -19.28
N LEU A 40 7.12 -12.19 -19.33
CA LEU A 40 7.16 -11.41 -20.58
C LEU A 40 8.57 -11.31 -21.17
N ILE A 41 9.60 -11.16 -20.33
CA ILE A 41 11.01 -11.21 -20.75
C ILE A 41 11.29 -12.56 -21.41
N PHE A 42 10.92 -13.66 -20.76
CA PHE A 42 11.10 -15.01 -21.30
C PHE A 42 10.39 -15.15 -22.66
N VAL A 43 9.10 -14.80 -22.73
CA VAL A 43 8.31 -14.87 -23.96
C VAL A 43 8.98 -14.06 -25.07
N ASN A 44 9.37 -12.81 -24.80
CA ASN A 44 9.98 -11.97 -25.80
C ASN A 44 11.27 -12.58 -26.35
N LEU A 45 12.18 -13.02 -25.48
CA LEU A 45 13.46 -13.58 -25.90
C LEU A 45 13.29 -14.91 -26.64
N TRP A 46 12.24 -15.67 -26.31
CA TRP A 46 11.94 -16.94 -26.97
C TRP A 46 11.29 -16.76 -28.34
N THR A 47 10.30 -15.87 -28.47
CA THR A 47 9.50 -15.74 -29.70
C THR A 47 10.11 -14.75 -30.69
N SER A 48 10.78 -13.72 -30.20
CA SER A 48 11.23 -12.60 -31.03
C SER A 48 12.48 -11.91 -30.45
N PRO A 49 13.62 -12.62 -30.34
CA PRO A 49 14.84 -12.08 -29.72
C PRO A 49 15.38 -10.84 -30.44
N GLY A 50 15.10 -10.68 -31.74
CA GLY A 50 15.49 -9.48 -32.51
C GLY A 50 14.63 -8.23 -32.25
N LYS A 51 13.57 -8.32 -31.45
CA LYS A 51 12.68 -7.20 -31.12
C LYS A 51 12.42 -7.15 -29.62
N ILE A 52 13.08 -6.26 -28.88
CA ILE A 52 12.96 -6.16 -27.43
C ILE A 52 11.74 -5.30 -27.06
N TRP A 53 10.55 -5.91 -27.01
CA TRP A 53 9.30 -5.23 -26.65
C TRP A 53 8.96 -5.32 -25.16
N PHE A 54 9.54 -6.25 -24.39
CA PHE A 54 9.25 -6.39 -22.95
C PHE A 54 9.60 -5.12 -22.14
N VAL A 55 10.46 -4.24 -22.67
CA VAL A 55 10.88 -3.00 -21.99
C VAL A 55 9.71 -2.05 -21.73
N TRP A 56 8.70 -2.06 -22.61
CA TRP A 56 7.55 -1.18 -22.53
C TRP A 56 6.63 -1.52 -21.36
N PRO A 57 6.14 -2.78 -21.20
CA PRO A 57 5.39 -3.15 -20.01
C PRO A 57 6.24 -3.04 -18.75
N LEU A 58 7.53 -3.39 -18.79
CA LEU A 58 8.44 -3.27 -17.65
C LEU A 58 8.52 -1.82 -17.16
N ALA A 59 8.84 -0.87 -18.04
CA ALA A 59 8.94 0.54 -17.68
C ALA A 59 7.58 1.15 -17.29
N GLY A 60 6.53 0.88 -18.07
CA GLY A 60 5.20 1.42 -17.81
C GLY A 60 4.64 0.96 -16.46
N TRP A 61 4.80 -0.32 -16.13
CA TRP A 61 4.35 -0.85 -14.84
C TRP A 61 5.28 -0.45 -13.69
N ALA A 62 6.58 -0.28 -13.91
CA ALA A 62 7.51 0.20 -12.88
C ALA A 62 7.09 1.58 -12.34
N ILE A 63 6.62 2.46 -13.24
CA ILE A 63 6.10 3.77 -12.88
C ILE A 63 4.85 3.63 -11.99
N GLY A 64 3.89 2.79 -12.38
CA GLY A 64 2.68 2.53 -11.60
C GLY A 64 3.00 1.95 -10.20
N LEU A 65 3.95 1.02 -10.13
CA LEU A 65 4.43 0.43 -8.88
C LEU A 65 5.12 1.47 -7.99
N ALA A 66 5.93 2.35 -8.56
CA ALA A 66 6.58 3.44 -7.82
C ALA A 66 5.55 4.40 -7.21
N PHE A 67 4.53 4.78 -7.98
CA PHE A 67 3.42 5.59 -7.46
C PHE A 67 2.67 4.85 -6.34
N HIS A 68 2.39 3.56 -6.53
CA HIS A 68 1.74 2.77 -5.49
C HIS A 68 2.57 2.74 -4.20
N GLY A 69 3.88 2.54 -4.28
CA GLY A 69 4.76 2.57 -3.10
C GLY A 69 4.85 3.95 -2.42
N ILE A 70 4.82 5.05 -3.19
CA ILE A 70 4.84 6.42 -2.66
C ILE A 70 3.53 6.75 -1.95
N PHE A 71 2.38 6.40 -2.55
CA PHE A 71 1.06 6.72 -2.02
C PHE A 71 0.53 5.70 -0.99
N SER A 72 0.99 4.45 -1.05
CA SER A 72 0.76 3.40 -0.04
C SER A 72 1.43 3.71 1.30
N ARG A 73 2.28 4.75 1.37
CA ARG A 73 2.95 5.11 2.62
C ARG A 73 1.93 5.22 3.75
N ALA A 74 2.22 4.47 4.81
CA ALA A 74 1.70 4.61 6.16
C ALA A 74 1.47 6.07 6.60
N ALA A 75 2.22 7.04 6.07
CA ALA A 75 2.06 8.46 6.34
C ALA A 75 0.73 9.05 5.84
N HIS A 76 0.20 8.63 4.69
CA HIS A 76 -1.09 9.14 4.19
C HIS A 76 -2.24 8.57 5.01
N VAL A 77 -2.17 7.27 5.28
CA VAL A 77 -3.04 6.57 6.23
C VAL A 77 -3.00 7.29 7.58
N THR A 78 -1.83 7.42 8.22
CA THR A 78 -1.68 8.04 9.55
C THR A 78 -2.27 9.44 9.62
N ARG A 79 -2.09 10.27 8.58
CA ARG A 79 -2.68 11.61 8.52
C ARG A 79 -4.21 11.58 8.46
N GLU A 80 -4.78 10.62 7.75
CA GLU A 80 -6.23 10.45 7.66
C GLU A 80 -6.81 9.96 8.99
N ILE A 81 -6.11 9.05 9.67
CA ILE A 81 -6.42 8.58 11.02
C ILE A 81 -6.43 9.75 12.02
N GLU A 82 -5.36 10.55 12.03
CA GLU A 82 -5.21 11.70 12.93
C GLU A 82 -6.33 12.73 12.73
N LYS A 83 -6.71 13.00 11.47
CA LYS A 83 -7.85 13.88 11.15
C LYS A 83 -9.17 13.31 11.68
N LYS A 84 -9.43 12.01 11.48
CA LYS A 84 -10.65 11.37 11.96
C LYS A 84 -10.75 11.39 13.48
N ILE A 85 -9.63 11.14 14.17
CA ILE A 85 -9.54 11.22 15.63
C ILE A 85 -9.81 12.66 16.09
N ALA A 86 -9.14 13.66 15.51
CA ALA A 86 -9.32 15.06 15.86
C ALA A 86 -10.77 15.54 15.64
N LEU A 87 -11.42 15.08 14.57
CA LEU A 87 -12.83 15.36 14.29
C LEU A 87 -13.75 14.74 15.36
N ILE A 88 -13.53 13.48 15.74
CA ILE A 88 -14.32 12.82 16.79
C ILE A 88 -14.16 13.56 18.12
N GLU A 89 -12.93 13.94 18.49
CA GLU A 89 -12.66 14.70 19.72
C GLU A 89 -13.29 16.10 19.71
N TYR A 90 -13.34 16.76 18.54
CA TYR A 90 -14.05 18.03 18.36
C TYR A 90 -15.57 17.86 18.56
N LEU A 91 -16.18 16.90 17.87
CA LEU A 91 -17.62 16.63 17.97
C LEU A 91 -18.06 16.16 19.36
N ALA A 92 -17.19 15.42 20.07
CA ALA A 92 -17.45 15.01 21.44
C ALA A 92 -17.45 16.18 22.41
N ARG A 93 -16.60 17.20 22.18
CA ARG A 93 -16.57 18.44 22.96
C ARG A 93 -17.77 19.34 22.70
N GLU A 94 -18.33 19.31 21.51
CA GLU A 94 -19.49 20.13 21.12
C GLU A 94 -20.83 19.55 21.61
N LYS A 95 -20.88 18.26 21.94
CA LYS A 95 -22.07 17.56 22.46
C LYS A 95 -22.23 17.58 23.99
N ILE A 96 -21.30 18.21 24.71
CA ILE A 96 -21.32 18.39 26.18
C ILE A 96 -21.64 19.85 26.47
#